data_AF-A0A967WKW2-F1
#
_entry.id   AF-A0A967WKW2-F1
#
_cell.length_a   1.000
_cell.length_b   1.000
_cell.length_c   1.000
_cell.angle_alpha   90.00
_cell.angle_beta   90.00
_cell.angle_gamma   90.00
#
_symmetry.space_group_name_H-M   'P 1'
#
loop_
_entity.id
_entity.type
_entity.pdbx_description
1 polymer ?
#
loop_
_entity_poly.entity_id
_entity_poly.type
_entity_poly.pdbx_seq_one_letter_code
_entity_poly.pdbx_strand_id
1 'polypeptide(L)'
;MGAKAYKGPWPQREYDGSEVFDNLSPRTIATLQTYPGMVQRNIRAVDAEHVELQFYQQLRAGRRCTCWGSNTNASGTCEVCYGTGIVGGYLKYGCAQWMLDATAPNLTLNNIDILMTKNEGPHIFGLSEGAVSGEIIVKGDLQGNWGKPGACPREEGPVDIIDSHFWQDDDGQISFFIRSPQFTAWRPLNKEHLNDLLQYPQRFDVRITMQRPGVEAQSPLLQHLLIRVFRTNVAATRLKANRPRGTHAQSLAELGVLDEWTSERWWFESRVPNLTDLDWFLDINRNIRWKAVDTDKMAPQDVTLSWDVTVRKVQDFEQRILKYPA
;
A
#
# COMPACT_ATOMS: atom_id res chain seq x y z
N MET A 1 -20.14 -41.03 84.94
CA MET A 1 -19.06 -41.34 83.98
C MET A 1 -19.48 -40.84 82.61
N GLY A 2 -18.78 -39.83 82.07
CA GLY A 2 -19.00 -39.30 80.74
C GLY A 2 -17.73 -38.57 80.30
N ALA A 3 -16.92 -39.24 79.48
CA ALA A 3 -15.65 -38.72 79.00
C ALA A 3 -15.90 -37.60 77.97
N LYS A 4 -15.35 -36.40 78.21
CA LYS A 4 -15.29 -35.35 77.18
C LYS A 4 -14.12 -35.66 76.26
N ALA A 5 -14.43 -35.94 74.99
CA ALA A 5 -13.45 -36.14 73.94
C ALA A 5 -12.69 -34.84 73.66
N TYR A 6 -11.36 -34.92 73.64
CA TYR A 6 -10.45 -33.87 73.22
C TYR A 6 -10.58 -33.71 71.69
N LYS A 7 -11.07 -32.56 71.21
CA LYS A 7 -10.99 -32.22 69.78
C LYS A 7 -9.53 -31.89 69.47
N GLY A 8 -8.93 -32.63 68.54
CA GLY A 8 -7.56 -32.40 68.07
C GLY A 8 -7.38 -31.00 67.45
N PRO A 9 -6.12 -30.56 67.28
CA PRO A 9 -5.82 -29.25 66.71
C PRO A 9 -6.34 -29.16 65.27
N TRP A 10 -6.84 -27.98 64.94
CA TRP A 10 -7.37 -27.60 63.62
C TRP A 10 -6.45 -28.04 62.47
N PRO A 11 -7.01 -28.41 61.30
CA PRO A 11 -6.19 -28.74 60.14
C PRO A 11 -5.32 -27.52 59.79
N GLN A 12 -4.01 -27.73 59.68
CA GLN A 12 -3.09 -26.76 59.08
C GLN A 12 -3.62 -26.46 57.67
N ARG A 13 -4.05 -25.22 57.43
CA ARG A 13 -4.28 -24.74 56.06
C ARG A 13 -2.95 -24.85 55.32
N GLU A 14 -2.93 -25.65 54.26
CA GLU A 14 -1.87 -25.56 53.26
C GLU A 14 -1.93 -24.17 52.65
N TYR A 15 -0.82 -23.44 52.76
CA TYR A 15 -0.68 -22.08 52.25
C TYR A 15 -0.40 -22.18 50.74
N ASP A 16 -1.43 -22.18 49.91
CA ASP A 16 -1.29 -22.36 48.44
C ASP A 16 -0.92 -21.08 47.67
N GLY A 17 -0.76 -19.95 48.37
CA GLY A 17 -0.41 -18.66 47.78
C GLY A 17 -1.57 -17.94 47.08
N SER A 18 -2.79 -18.48 47.06
CA SER A 18 -3.98 -17.79 46.52
C SER A 18 -4.43 -16.61 47.40
N GLU A 19 -4.18 -16.66 48.71
CA GLU A 19 -4.52 -15.57 49.67
C GLU A 19 -3.72 -14.27 49.44
N VAL A 20 -2.69 -14.28 48.58
CA VAL A 20 -1.88 -13.07 48.26
C VAL A 20 -2.68 -12.04 47.47
N PHE A 21 -3.74 -12.45 46.76
CA PHE A 21 -4.54 -11.56 45.91
C PHE A 21 -5.81 -11.03 46.59
N ASP A 22 -6.29 -11.67 47.67
CA ASP A 22 -7.56 -11.33 48.31
C ASP A 22 -7.54 -9.99 49.09
N ASN A 23 -6.35 -9.51 49.46
CA ASN A 23 -6.17 -8.26 50.21
C ASN A 23 -5.62 -7.09 49.38
N LEU A 24 -5.43 -7.28 48.08
CA LEU A 24 -4.87 -6.26 47.20
C LEU A 24 -5.98 -5.44 46.56
N SER A 25 -5.76 -4.12 46.43
CA SER A 25 -6.71 -3.28 45.71
C SER A 25 -6.86 -3.78 44.27
N PRO A 26 -8.04 -3.69 43.64
CA PRO A 26 -8.25 -4.12 42.26
C PRO A 26 -7.23 -3.52 41.28
N ARG A 27 -6.74 -2.30 41.57
CA ARG A 27 -5.69 -1.63 40.79
C ARG A 27 -4.32 -2.29 40.96
N THR A 28 -4.00 -2.76 42.16
CA THR A 28 -2.76 -3.49 42.46
C THR A 28 -2.77 -4.88 41.83
N ILE A 29 -3.92 -5.57 41.88
CA ILE A 29 -4.12 -6.87 41.20
C ILE A 29 -3.96 -6.71 39.68
N ALA A 30 -4.64 -5.71 39.09
CA ALA A 30 -4.51 -5.42 37.66
C ALA A 30 -3.06 -5.08 37.27
N THR A 31 -2.36 -4.33 38.13
CA THR A 31 -0.94 -3.99 37.90
C THR A 31 -0.06 -5.24 37.98
N LEU A 32 -0.23 -6.10 38.98
CA LEU A 32 0.55 -7.35 39.14
C LEU A 32 0.24 -8.39 38.07
N GLN A 33 -1.00 -8.43 37.56
CA GLN A 33 -1.37 -9.29 36.43
C GLN A 33 -0.79 -8.78 35.10
N THR A 34 -0.68 -7.47 34.93
CA THR A 34 -0.11 -6.86 33.72
C THR A 34 1.41 -6.76 33.75
N TYR A 35 2.03 -6.78 34.94
CA TYR A 35 3.47 -6.59 35.14
C TYR A 35 4.35 -7.64 34.44
N PRO A 36 4.08 -8.96 34.51
CA PRO A 36 4.85 -9.95 33.75
C PRO A 36 4.78 -9.71 32.23
N GLY A 37 3.61 -9.29 31.74
CA GLY A 37 3.41 -8.86 30.36
C GLY A 37 4.23 -7.62 30.01
N MET A 38 4.30 -6.62 30.89
CA MET A 38 5.12 -5.41 30.71
C MET A 38 6.63 -5.72 30.75
N VAL A 39 7.08 -6.64 31.60
CA VAL A 39 8.49 -7.05 31.69
C VAL A 39 8.91 -7.82 30.44
N GLN A 40 8.11 -8.80 29.99
CA GLN A 40 8.36 -9.47 28.70
C GLN A 40 8.32 -8.48 27.53
N ARG A 41 7.48 -7.44 27.58
CA ARG A 41 7.46 -6.37 26.58
C ARG A 41 8.73 -5.53 26.61
N ASN A 42 9.24 -5.15 27.78
CA ASN A 42 10.49 -4.39 27.88
C ASN A 42 11.68 -5.21 27.39
N ILE A 43 11.72 -6.51 27.69
CA ILE A 43 12.74 -7.44 27.16
C ILE A 43 12.63 -7.52 25.63
N ARG A 44 11.43 -7.77 25.08
CA ARG A 44 11.21 -7.82 23.63
C ARG A 44 11.42 -6.48 22.91
N ALA A 45 11.17 -5.36 23.58
CA ALA A 45 11.40 -4.02 23.03
C ALA A 45 12.89 -3.65 23.01
N VAL A 46 13.68 -4.14 23.97
CA VAL A 46 15.15 -4.07 23.92
C VAL A 46 15.69 -4.91 22.76
N ASP A 47 15.04 -6.06 22.48
CA ASP A 47 15.41 -6.99 21.42
C ASP A 47 14.81 -6.65 20.04
N ALA A 48 14.11 -5.52 19.88
CA ALA A 48 13.51 -5.12 18.62
C ALA A 48 14.13 -3.84 18.04
N GLU A 49 14.12 -3.73 16.72
CA GLU A 49 14.47 -2.53 15.97
C GLU A 49 13.17 -1.87 15.47
N HIS A 50 13.07 -0.56 15.67
CA HIS A 50 11.98 0.22 15.09
C HIS A 50 12.26 0.49 13.62
N VAL A 51 11.32 0.10 12.74
CA VAL A 51 11.42 0.32 11.30
C VAL A 51 10.25 1.18 10.83
N GLU A 52 10.54 2.16 9.96
CA GLU A 52 9.54 2.95 9.26
C GLU A 52 9.23 2.33 7.89
N LEU A 53 7.94 2.15 7.62
CA LEU A 53 7.44 1.42 6.46
C LEU A 53 6.43 2.25 5.67
N GLN A 54 6.40 2.03 4.35
CA GLN A 54 5.23 2.38 3.54
C GLN A 54 4.43 1.11 3.27
N PHE A 55 3.10 1.17 3.42
CA PHE A 55 2.21 0.04 3.20
C PHE A 55 1.46 0.17 1.88
N TYR A 56 1.34 -0.93 1.17
CA TYR A 56 0.67 -1.03 -0.12
C TYR A 56 -0.35 -2.16 -0.06
N GLN A 57 -1.62 -1.78 -0.09
CA GLN A 57 -2.73 -2.71 -0.01
C GLN A 57 -3.20 -3.10 -1.42
N GLN A 58 -3.40 -4.38 -1.68
CA GLN A 58 -3.93 -4.82 -2.97
C GLN A 58 -5.39 -4.38 -3.13
N LEU A 59 -5.73 -3.81 -4.29
CA LEU A 59 -7.10 -3.51 -4.65
C LEU A 59 -7.88 -4.80 -4.92
N ARG A 60 -9.00 -4.98 -4.23
CA ARG A 60 -9.90 -6.15 -4.41
C ARG A 60 -11.05 -5.90 -5.37
N ALA A 61 -11.37 -4.64 -5.60
CA ALA A 61 -12.46 -4.21 -6.46
C ALA A 61 -12.03 -2.95 -7.23
N GLY A 62 -12.62 -2.77 -8.39
CA GLY A 62 -12.31 -1.66 -9.28
C GLY A 62 -12.48 -2.06 -10.73
N ARG A 63 -11.92 -1.23 -11.60
CA ARG A 63 -11.96 -1.44 -13.04
C ARG A 63 -11.05 -2.59 -13.43
N ARG A 64 -11.56 -3.54 -14.22
CA ARG A 64 -10.77 -4.69 -14.71
C ARG A 64 -9.82 -4.21 -15.79
N CYS A 65 -8.57 -4.65 -15.71
CA CYS A 65 -7.58 -4.34 -16.72
C CYS A 65 -7.82 -5.17 -18.00
N THR A 66 -7.51 -4.60 -19.15
CA THR A 66 -7.62 -5.27 -20.46
C THR A 66 -6.78 -6.55 -20.55
N CYS A 67 -5.69 -6.68 -19.78
CA CYS A 67 -4.90 -7.91 -19.73
C CYS A 67 -5.60 -9.09 -19.00
N TRP A 68 -6.73 -8.84 -18.31
CA TRP A 68 -7.52 -9.87 -17.62
C TRP A 68 -8.56 -10.55 -18.54
N GLY A 69 -8.72 -10.08 -19.79
CA GLY A 69 -9.82 -10.52 -20.65
C GLY A 69 -9.65 -11.92 -21.26
N SER A 70 -8.58 -12.12 -22.03
CA SER A 70 -8.33 -13.35 -22.81
C SER A 70 -7.79 -14.51 -21.96
N ASN A 71 -7.11 -14.20 -20.87
CA ASN A 71 -6.50 -15.15 -19.97
C ASN A 71 -7.30 -15.18 -18.66
N THR A 72 -7.58 -16.37 -18.12
CA THR A 72 -8.20 -16.53 -16.80
C THR A 72 -7.40 -15.89 -15.65
N ASN A 73 -6.21 -15.34 -15.94
CA ASN A 73 -5.31 -14.64 -15.05
C ASN A 73 -4.73 -13.38 -15.72
N ALA A 74 -4.54 -12.29 -14.97
CA ALA A 74 -3.76 -11.14 -15.45
C ALA A 74 -2.32 -11.52 -15.76
N SER A 75 -1.74 -10.85 -16.76
CA SER A 75 -0.30 -10.90 -16.97
C SER A 75 0.45 -10.37 -15.75
N GLY A 76 1.34 -11.18 -15.17
CA GLY A 76 2.17 -10.81 -14.02
C GLY A 76 3.10 -9.62 -14.29
N THR A 77 3.35 -9.31 -15.56
CA THR A 77 4.24 -8.22 -16.00
C THR A 77 3.50 -6.95 -16.41
N CYS A 78 2.16 -6.96 -16.39
CA CYS A 78 1.32 -5.85 -16.80
C CYS A 78 1.52 -4.64 -15.88
N GLU A 79 1.88 -3.50 -16.45
CA GLU A 79 2.18 -2.28 -15.67
C GLU A 79 0.92 -1.45 -15.37
N VAL A 80 -0.23 -1.83 -15.93
CA VAL A 80 -1.53 -1.19 -15.63
C VAL A 80 -2.17 -1.76 -14.38
N CYS A 81 -2.13 -3.09 -14.21
CA CYS A 81 -2.73 -3.76 -13.05
C CYS A 81 -1.72 -4.39 -12.10
N TYR A 82 -0.43 -4.38 -12.47
CA TYR A 82 0.65 -5.00 -11.72
C TYR A 82 0.31 -6.45 -11.37
N GLY A 83 -0.11 -7.24 -12.35
CA GLY A 83 -0.46 -8.66 -12.18
C GLY A 83 -1.65 -8.97 -11.26
N THR A 84 -2.44 -7.98 -10.85
CA THR A 84 -3.61 -8.19 -9.97
C THR A 84 -4.92 -8.36 -10.72
N GLY A 85 -4.99 -7.90 -11.98
CA GLY A 85 -6.23 -7.82 -12.76
C GLY A 85 -7.11 -6.61 -12.49
N ILE A 86 -6.80 -5.82 -11.46
CA ILE A 86 -7.48 -4.57 -11.14
C ILE A 86 -6.55 -3.42 -11.50
N VAL A 87 -7.07 -2.44 -12.26
CA VAL A 87 -6.29 -1.26 -12.66
C VAL A 87 -5.76 -0.52 -11.43
N GLY A 88 -4.48 -0.17 -11.45
CA GLY A 88 -3.75 0.41 -10.32
C GLY A 88 -3.14 -0.63 -9.38
N GLY A 89 -3.72 -1.84 -9.29
CA GLY A 89 -3.21 -3.00 -8.57
C GLY A 89 -3.10 -2.88 -7.05
N TYR A 90 -2.32 -1.91 -6.57
CA TYR A 90 -2.10 -1.63 -5.16
C TYR A 90 -2.45 -0.17 -4.86
N LEU A 91 -2.81 0.11 -3.61
CA LEU A 91 -3.01 1.46 -3.07
C LEU A 91 -2.03 1.68 -1.92
N LYS A 92 -1.17 2.69 -2.06
CA LYS A 92 -0.30 3.16 -0.98
C LYS A 92 -1.16 3.74 0.15
N TYR A 93 -0.89 3.31 1.38
CA TYR A 93 -1.63 3.74 2.55
C TYR A 93 -1.57 5.26 2.72
N GLY A 94 -2.71 5.87 3.04
CA GLY A 94 -2.83 7.32 3.15
C GLY A 94 -2.78 8.07 1.81
N CYS A 95 -2.82 7.39 0.66
CA CYS A 95 -2.88 8.03 -0.66
C CYS A 95 -4.27 7.92 -1.31
N ALA A 96 -4.51 8.78 -2.28
CA ALA A 96 -5.48 8.60 -3.35
C ALA A 96 -4.72 8.33 -4.65
N GLN A 97 -5.29 7.49 -5.52
CA GLN A 97 -4.73 7.27 -6.83
C GLN A 97 -5.80 7.37 -7.91
N TRP A 98 -5.40 7.87 -9.06
CA TRP A 98 -6.18 7.92 -10.27
C TRP A 98 -5.33 7.37 -11.41
N MET A 99 -5.94 6.54 -12.27
CA MET A 99 -5.23 5.88 -13.36
C MET A 99 -6.03 5.94 -14.64
N LEU A 100 -5.35 6.35 -15.70
CA LEU A 100 -5.80 6.33 -17.08
C LEU A 100 -5.17 5.13 -17.80
N ASP A 101 -6.02 4.33 -18.43
CA ASP A 101 -5.68 3.30 -19.42
C ASP A 101 -6.85 3.16 -20.40
N ALA A 102 -6.75 2.25 -21.37
CA ALA A 102 -7.77 2.00 -22.39
C ALA A 102 -9.17 1.68 -21.84
N THR A 103 -9.28 1.18 -20.60
CA THR A 103 -10.58 0.90 -19.99
C THR A 103 -11.16 2.07 -19.19
N ALA A 104 -10.51 3.24 -19.16
CA ALA A 104 -10.99 4.38 -18.39
C ALA A 104 -12.38 4.84 -18.87
N PRO A 105 -13.28 5.22 -17.95
CA PRO A 105 -14.61 5.72 -18.34
C PRO A 105 -14.49 7.12 -18.95
N ASN A 106 -15.44 7.46 -19.84
CA ASN A 106 -15.57 8.80 -20.43
C ASN A 106 -14.33 9.28 -21.21
N LEU A 107 -13.64 8.37 -21.89
CA LEU A 107 -12.58 8.71 -22.82
C LEU A 107 -13.17 9.46 -24.03
N THR A 108 -12.62 10.63 -24.33
CA THR A 108 -12.80 11.30 -25.61
C THR A 108 -11.52 11.13 -26.40
N LEU A 109 -11.59 10.44 -27.54
CA LEU A 109 -10.46 10.15 -28.41
C LEU A 109 -10.64 10.89 -29.72
N ASN A 110 -9.71 11.79 -30.05
CA ASN A 110 -9.68 12.52 -31.30
C ASN A 110 -8.43 12.08 -32.07
N ASN A 111 -8.61 11.41 -33.21
CA ASN A 111 -7.53 10.83 -34.02
C ASN A 111 -6.61 9.87 -33.24
N ILE A 112 -7.16 9.17 -32.25
CA ILE A 112 -6.46 8.18 -31.44
C ILE A 112 -7.29 6.90 -31.41
N ASP A 113 -6.65 5.79 -31.68
CA ASP A 113 -7.23 4.45 -31.60
C ASP A 113 -6.69 3.71 -30.38
N ILE A 114 -7.51 2.79 -29.87
CA ILE A 114 -7.10 1.79 -28.87
C ILE A 114 -6.57 0.59 -29.64
N LEU A 115 -5.25 0.44 -29.68
CA LEU A 115 -4.55 -0.62 -30.38
C LEU A 115 -4.50 -1.89 -29.51
N MET A 116 -4.86 -3.01 -30.12
CA MET A 116 -4.74 -4.33 -29.51
C MET A 116 -3.38 -4.93 -29.85
N THR A 117 -2.44 -4.87 -28.90
CA THR A 117 -1.22 -5.67 -28.98
C THR A 117 -1.59 -7.13 -28.73
N LYS A 118 -1.71 -7.93 -29.80
CA LYS A 118 -1.93 -9.40 -29.83
C LYS A 118 -2.37 -10.06 -28.52
N ASN A 119 -3.62 -10.55 -28.41
CA ASN A 119 -4.20 -11.51 -27.42
C ASN A 119 -3.79 -11.48 -25.93
N GLU A 120 -2.85 -10.63 -25.50
CA GLU A 120 -2.23 -10.55 -24.20
C GLU A 120 -2.07 -9.04 -23.95
N GLY A 121 -3.04 -8.45 -23.25
CA GLY A 121 -3.05 -7.00 -22.99
C GLY A 121 -1.83 -6.51 -22.19
N PRO A 122 -1.78 -5.22 -21.80
CA PRO A 122 -2.87 -4.26 -21.86
C PRO A 122 -2.96 -3.55 -23.21
N HIS A 123 -4.18 -3.16 -23.61
CA HIS A 123 -4.37 -2.31 -24.78
C HIS A 123 -3.68 -0.96 -24.59
N ILE A 124 -3.19 -0.40 -25.70
CA ILE A 124 -2.42 0.84 -25.73
C ILE A 124 -3.13 1.86 -26.63
N PHE A 125 -2.89 3.15 -26.39
CA PHE A 125 -3.33 4.23 -27.25
C PHE A 125 -2.28 4.50 -28.33
N GLY A 126 -2.72 4.77 -29.55
CA GLY A 126 -1.88 5.24 -30.65
C GLY A 126 -2.67 6.14 -31.59
N LEU A 127 -1.98 6.88 -32.45
CA LEU A 127 -2.63 7.69 -33.49
C LEU A 127 -3.37 6.79 -34.47
N SER A 128 -4.57 7.22 -34.87
CA SER A 128 -5.33 6.53 -35.91
C SER A 128 -4.57 6.53 -37.25
N GLU A 129 -4.90 5.57 -38.12
CA GLU A 129 -4.29 5.49 -39.45
C GLU A 129 -4.46 6.82 -40.21
N GLY A 130 -3.39 7.34 -40.82
CA GLY A 130 -3.41 8.63 -41.51
C GLY A 130 -3.26 9.87 -40.61
N ALA A 131 -3.42 9.75 -39.29
CA ALA A 131 -3.35 10.92 -38.39
C ALA A 131 -1.91 11.31 -38.05
N VAL A 132 -1.58 12.60 -38.13
CA VAL A 132 -0.27 13.13 -37.72
C VAL A 132 -0.31 13.64 -36.26
N SER A 133 -1.50 14.00 -35.78
CA SER A 133 -1.74 14.42 -34.41
C SER A 133 -3.10 13.95 -33.90
N GLY A 134 -3.18 13.75 -32.59
CA GLY A 134 -4.39 13.34 -31.90
C GLY A 134 -4.36 13.70 -30.43
N GLU A 135 -5.51 13.60 -29.77
CA GLU A 135 -5.64 13.89 -28.35
C GLU A 135 -6.61 12.95 -27.61
N ILE A 136 -6.26 12.64 -26.36
CA ILE A 136 -7.09 11.96 -25.37
C ILE A 136 -7.54 13.01 -24.37
N ILE A 137 -8.84 13.14 -24.15
CA ILE A 137 -9.39 13.96 -23.08
C ILE A 137 -10.19 13.06 -22.15
N VAL A 138 -9.88 13.11 -20.86
CA VAL A 138 -10.54 12.29 -19.84
C VAL A 138 -10.77 13.09 -18.57
N LYS A 139 -11.91 12.83 -17.93
CA LYS A 139 -12.23 13.40 -16.63
C LYS A 139 -11.63 12.53 -15.53
N GLY A 140 -10.84 13.16 -14.67
CA GLY A 140 -10.29 12.59 -13.46
C GLY A 140 -11.00 13.08 -12.21
N ASP A 141 -11.00 12.22 -11.20
CA ASP A 141 -11.43 12.56 -9.85
C ASP A 141 -10.54 11.80 -8.88
N LEU A 142 -9.87 12.53 -7.99
CA LEU A 142 -9.18 11.92 -6.86
C LEU A 142 -10.21 11.84 -5.74
N GLN A 143 -10.99 10.76 -5.69
CA GLN A 143 -11.99 10.63 -4.63
C GLN A 143 -11.32 10.57 -3.26
N GLY A 144 -11.75 11.46 -2.36
CA GLY A 144 -11.49 11.41 -0.93
C GLY A 144 -12.40 12.39 -0.20
N ASN A 145 -12.64 12.15 1.10
CA ASN A 145 -13.36 13.09 1.98
C ASN A 145 -12.50 14.32 2.28
N TRP A 146 -12.08 15.04 1.25
CA TRP A 146 -11.32 16.27 1.38
C TRP A 146 -12.31 17.40 1.67
N GLY A 147 -12.17 18.04 2.84
CA GLY A 147 -12.98 19.20 3.20
C GLY A 147 -14.35 18.94 3.83
N LYS A 148 -14.62 17.73 4.35
CA LYS A 148 -15.73 17.59 5.32
C LYS A 148 -15.37 18.32 6.62
N PRO A 149 -16.29 19.06 7.26
CA PRO A 149 -16.07 19.57 8.61
C PRO A 149 -15.74 18.40 9.54
N GLY A 150 -14.54 18.40 10.13
CA GLY A 150 -14.02 17.30 10.96
C GLY A 150 -13.09 16.30 10.24
N ALA A 151 -12.89 16.41 8.93
CA ALA A 151 -11.72 15.81 8.27
C ALA A 151 -10.47 16.62 8.70
N CYS A 152 -9.35 15.94 8.97
CA CYS A 152 -8.12 16.56 9.47
C CYS A 152 -7.81 17.88 8.74
N PRO A 153 -7.33 18.91 9.47
CA PRO A 153 -6.89 20.17 8.86
C PRO A 153 -5.92 19.90 7.71
N ARG A 154 -6.05 20.70 6.64
CA ARG A 154 -5.27 20.67 5.40
C ARG A 154 -3.76 20.80 5.64
N GLU A 155 -3.12 19.74 6.11
CA GLU A 155 -1.71 19.51 5.84
C GLU A 155 -1.65 18.72 4.54
N GLU A 156 -1.60 19.50 3.46
CA GLU A 156 -1.52 19.12 2.06
C GLU A 156 -0.53 17.96 1.87
N GLY A 157 -1.07 16.78 1.57
CA GLY A 157 -0.23 15.70 1.09
C GLY A 157 0.26 16.04 -0.32
N PRO A 158 1.58 16.15 -0.56
CA PRO A 158 2.10 16.50 -1.88
C PRO A 158 1.75 15.42 -2.91
N VAL A 159 1.98 15.74 -4.19
CA VAL A 159 2.02 14.73 -5.25
C VAL A 159 3.13 13.72 -4.96
N ASP A 160 2.72 12.47 -4.71
CA ASP A 160 3.64 11.36 -4.48
C ASP A 160 4.31 10.99 -5.81
N ILE A 161 3.49 10.60 -6.80
CA ILE A 161 3.99 10.23 -8.12
C ILE A 161 3.04 10.65 -9.25
N ILE A 162 3.66 11.02 -10.36
CA ILE A 162 3.06 11.06 -11.69
C ILE A 162 3.92 10.10 -12.50
N ASP A 163 3.34 8.99 -12.93
CA ASP A 163 4.04 7.92 -13.65
C ASP A 163 3.30 7.61 -14.94
N SER A 164 4.04 7.33 -16.00
CA SER A 164 3.45 7.05 -17.30
C SER A 164 4.34 6.13 -18.09
N HIS A 165 3.75 5.14 -18.75
CA HIS A 165 4.47 4.26 -19.65
C HIS A 165 4.08 4.55 -21.10
N PHE A 166 5.06 4.92 -21.91
CA PHE A 166 4.87 5.28 -23.30
C PHE A 166 6.11 4.94 -24.14
N TRP A 167 5.90 4.85 -25.46
CA TRP A 167 6.94 4.65 -26.46
C TRP A 167 6.82 5.74 -27.52
N GLN A 168 7.93 6.35 -27.87
CA GLN A 168 8.01 7.34 -28.95
C GLN A 168 9.35 7.18 -29.65
N ASP A 169 9.36 7.38 -30.96
CA ASP A 169 10.59 7.56 -31.73
C ASP A 169 11.14 8.98 -31.51
N ASP A 170 12.36 9.25 -31.96
CA ASP A 170 13.08 10.52 -31.71
C ASP A 170 12.28 11.77 -32.13
N ASP A 171 11.44 11.66 -33.17
CA ASP A 171 10.61 12.76 -33.69
C ASP A 171 9.15 12.71 -33.21
N GLY A 172 8.76 11.66 -32.48
CA GLY A 172 7.43 11.53 -31.89
C GLY A 172 7.32 12.30 -30.58
N GLN A 173 6.18 12.95 -30.34
CA GLN A 173 5.96 13.71 -29.12
C GLN A 173 4.66 13.27 -28.42
N ILE A 174 4.79 12.94 -27.13
CA ILE A 174 3.65 12.83 -26.22
C ILE A 174 3.74 13.95 -25.19
N SER A 175 2.62 14.66 -24.97
CA SER A 175 2.57 15.74 -23.97
C SER A 175 1.32 15.63 -23.11
N PHE A 176 1.52 15.82 -21.81
CA PHE A 176 0.48 15.64 -20.80
C PHE A 176 0.10 17.01 -20.24
N PHE A 177 -1.21 17.24 -20.14
CA PHE A 177 -1.79 18.48 -19.64
C PHE A 177 -2.88 18.16 -18.63
N ILE A 178 -3.07 19.08 -17.69
CA ILE A 178 -4.10 19.01 -16.66
C ILE A 178 -4.80 20.36 -16.51
N ARG A 179 -6.06 20.30 -16.11
CA ARG A 179 -6.89 21.48 -15.84
C ARG A 179 -7.92 21.15 -14.77
N SER A 180 -8.13 22.04 -13.81
CA SER A 180 -9.29 21.97 -12.89
C SER A 180 -10.44 22.77 -13.49
N PRO A 181 -11.71 22.44 -13.20
CA PRO A 181 -12.88 23.22 -13.67
C PRO A 181 -12.82 24.72 -13.38
N GLN A 182 -11.99 25.15 -12.40
CA GLN A 182 -11.80 26.57 -12.08
C GLN A 182 -10.88 27.32 -13.05
N PHE A 183 -10.02 26.59 -13.77
CA PHE A 183 -9.09 27.17 -14.74
C PHE A 183 -9.61 26.93 -16.16
N THR A 184 -9.51 27.95 -17.01
CA THR A 184 -9.88 27.85 -18.42
C THR A 184 -8.76 27.24 -19.27
N ALA A 185 -7.51 27.58 -18.93
CA ALA A 185 -6.32 27.15 -19.65
C ALA A 185 -5.79 25.78 -19.18
N TRP A 186 -5.29 25.00 -20.14
CA TRP A 186 -4.52 23.78 -19.89
C TRP A 186 -3.12 24.12 -19.39
N ARG A 187 -2.64 23.40 -18.37
CA ARG A 187 -1.26 23.51 -17.88
C ARG A 187 -0.52 22.19 -18.09
N PRO A 188 0.81 22.19 -18.29
CA PRO A 188 1.59 20.96 -18.31
C PRO A 188 1.34 20.11 -17.05
N LEU A 189 1.18 18.79 -17.21
CA LEU A 189 1.04 17.89 -16.07
C LEU A 189 2.41 17.67 -15.42
N ASN A 190 2.64 18.35 -14.30
CA ASN A 190 3.82 18.18 -13.44
C ASN A 190 3.39 18.26 -11.96
N LYS A 191 4.32 17.97 -11.04
CA LYS A 191 4.02 17.95 -9.61
C LYS A 191 3.57 19.32 -9.08
N GLU A 192 4.18 20.40 -9.56
CA GLU A 192 3.87 21.78 -9.16
C GLU A 192 2.43 22.15 -9.51
N HIS A 193 2.06 22.06 -10.80
CA HIS A 193 0.71 22.37 -11.25
C HIS A 193 -0.33 21.44 -10.64
N LEU A 194 -0.02 20.16 -10.43
CA LEU A 194 -0.95 19.25 -9.77
C LEU A 194 -1.14 19.62 -8.29
N ASN A 195 -0.08 19.98 -7.56
CA ASN A 195 -0.19 20.50 -6.19
C ASN A 195 -1.07 21.77 -6.13
N ASP A 196 -0.89 22.71 -7.06
CA ASP A 196 -1.74 23.90 -7.16
C ASP A 196 -3.22 23.53 -7.34
N LEU A 197 -3.49 22.53 -8.19
CA LEU A 197 -4.86 22.08 -8.46
C LEU A 197 -5.51 21.37 -7.27
N LEU A 198 -4.73 20.69 -6.43
CA LEU A 198 -5.21 20.00 -5.24
C LEU A 198 -5.76 20.96 -4.16
N GLN A 199 -5.50 22.27 -4.28
CA GLN A 199 -6.10 23.30 -3.42
C GLN A 199 -7.63 23.47 -3.66
N TYR A 200 -8.13 22.97 -4.80
CA TYR A 200 -9.49 23.14 -5.29
C TYR A 200 -10.27 21.81 -5.32
N PRO A 201 -11.59 21.80 -5.61
CA PRO A 201 -12.36 20.57 -5.73
C PRO A 201 -11.71 19.57 -6.69
N GLN A 202 -11.59 18.32 -6.25
CA GLN A 202 -10.67 17.31 -6.81
C GLN A 202 -11.10 16.66 -8.13
N ARG A 203 -11.97 17.34 -8.87
CA ARG A 203 -12.27 17.00 -10.27
C ARG A 203 -11.30 17.76 -11.15
N PHE A 204 -10.74 17.08 -12.12
CA PHE A 204 -9.82 17.65 -13.10
C PHE A 204 -10.04 16.98 -14.45
N ASP A 205 -9.65 17.66 -15.50
CA ASP A 205 -9.52 17.07 -16.83
C ASP A 205 -8.04 16.82 -17.09
N VAL A 206 -7.72 15.68 -17.69
CA VAL A 206 -6.41 15.37 -18.25
C VAL A 206 -6.54 15.38 -19.76
N ARG A 207 -5.60 16.04 -20.43
CA ARG A 207 -5.45 16.00 -21.88
C ARG A 207 -4.07 15.46 -22.21
N ILE A 208 -4.03 14.48 -23.08
CA ILE A 208 -2.78 13.93 -23.62
C ILE A 208 -2.78 14.16 -25.11
N THR A 209 -1.75 14.81 -25.62
CA THR A 209 -1.58 15.05 -27.06
C THR A 209 -0.47 14.15 -27.58
N MET A 210 -0.71 13.54 -28.73
CA MET A 210 0.23 12.66 -29.41
C MET A 210 0.49 13.23 -30.80
N GLN A 211 1.76 13.31 -31.20
CA GLN A 211 2.19 13.86 -32.49
C GLN A 211 3.33 13.03 -33.08
N ARG A 212 3.34 12.91 -34.41
CA ARG A 212 4.44 12.33 -35.20
C ARG A 212 4.79 13.28 -36.35
N PRO A 213 5.99 13.23 -36.94
CA PRO A 213 6.39 14.20 -37.97
C PRO A 213 5.63 14.06 -39.30
N GLY A 214 5.11 12.87 -39.60
CA GLY A 214 4.35 12.60 -40.82
C GLY A 214 3.59 11.27 -40.73
N VAL A 215 2.72 11.01 -41.71
CA VAL A 215 1.84 9.83 -41.72
C VAL A 215 2.60 8.51 -41.75
N GLU A 216 3.75 8.49 -42.42
CA GLU A 216 4.62 7.31 -42.55
C GLU A 216 5.45 7.03 -41.29
N ALA A 217 5.59 8.01 -40.39
CA ALA A 217 6.36 7.84 -39.17
C ALA A 217 5.62 6.93 -38.18
N GLN A 218 6.37 6.21 -37.34
CA GLN A 218 5.78 5.36 -36.32
C GLN A 218 4.89 6.19 -35.38
N SER A 219 3.72 5.66 -35.05
CA SER A 219 2.86 6.32 -34.07
C SER A 219 3.54 6.28 -32.70
N PRO A 220 3.56 7.40 -31.93
CA PRO A 220 3.77 7.31 -30.49
C PRO A 220 2.70 6.41 -29.87
N LEU A 221 3.04 5.76 -28.77
CA LEU A 221 2.18 4.80 -28.08
C LEU A 221 2.13 5.14 -26.59
N LEU A 222 0.94 5.15 -26.00
CA LEU A 222 0.75 5.36 -24.57
C LEU A 222 0.04 4.15 -23.98
N GLN A 223 0.62 3.55 -22.94
CA GLN A 223 -0.05 2.46 -22.22
C GLN A 223 -0.95 3.00 -21.10
N HIS A 224 -0.40 3.83 -20.23
CA HIS A 224 -1.13 4.35 -19.07
C HIS A 224 -0.50 5.61 -18.48
N LEU A 225 -1.29 6.29 -17.63
CA LEU A 225 -0.86 7.38 -16.77
C LEU A 225 -1.43 7.14 -15.36
N LEU A 226 -0.55 7.12 -14.36
CA LEU A 226 -0.86 7.00 -12.95
C LEU A 226 -0.57 8.33 -12.25
N ILE A 227 -1.55 8.81 -11.48
CA ILE A 227 -1.40 9.95 -10.58
C ILE A 227 -1.69 9.46 -9.16
N ARG A 228 -0.76 9.66 -8.24
CA ARG A 228 -0.94 9.35 -6.82
C ARG A 228 -0.60 10.55 -5.97
N VAL A 229 -1.51 10.87 -5.04
CA VAL A 229 -1.39 12.02 -4.14
C VAL A 229 -1.60 11.54 -2.71
N PHE A 230 -0.90 12.16 -1.76
CA PHE A 230 -1.12 11.88 -0.35
C PHE A 230 -2.43 12.54 0.13
N ARG A 231 -3.28 11.82 0.87
CA ARG A 231 -4.51 12.36 1.49
C ARG A 231 -4.25 13.09 2.81
N THR A 232 -3.09 12.86 3.39
CA THR A 232 -2.63 13.40 4.67
C THR A 232 -1.17 13.78 4.55
N ASN A 233 -0.61 14.38 5.60
CA ASN A 233 0.84 14.55 5.71
C ASN A 233 1.58 13.23 5.43
N VAL A 234 2.69 13.29 4.67
CA VAL A 234 3.55 12.14 4.34
C VAL A 234 3.98 11.39 5.60
N ALA A 235 4.31 12.10 6.67
CA ALA A 235 4.71 11.47 7.93
C ALA A 235 3.59 10.61 8.54
N ALA A 236 2.34 11.00 8.36
CA ALA A 236 1.19 10.24 8.85
C ALA A 236 0.96 8.94 8.05
N THR A 237 1.46 8.86 6.81
CA THR A 237 1.37 7.65 5.97
C THR A 237 2.44 6.60 6.27
N ARG A 238 3.50 7.00 6.98
CA ARG A 238 4.53 6.07 7.43
C ARG A 238 4.00 5.24 8.59
N LEU A 239 4.13 3.93 8.43
CA LEU A 239 3.82 2.98 9.47
C LEU A 239 5.05 2.67 10.30
N LYS A 240 4.83 2.46 11.59
CA LYS A 240 5.87 1.97 12.50
C LYS A 240 5.65 0.49 12.79
N ALA A 241 6.72 -0.28 12.64
CA ALA A 241 6.75 -1.68 13.03
C ALA A 241 7.97 -1.97 13.90
N ASN A 242 7.82 -2.94 14.80
CA ASN A 242 8.92 -3.51 15.55
C ASN A 242 9.36 -4.78 14.83
N ARG A 243 10.59 -4.78 14.30
CA ARG A 243 11.24 -5.96 13.75
C ARG A 243 12.09 -6.60 14.84
N PRO A 244 12.06 -7.93 15.06
CA PRO A 244 13.01 -8.60 15.93
C PRO A 244 14.44 -8.27 15.47
N ARG A 245 15.31 -7.80 16.36
CA ARG A 245 16.75 -7.76 16.08
C ARG A 245 17.14 -9.21 15.89
N GLY A 246 17.55 -9.59 14.69
CA GLY A 246 18.08 -10.93 14.48
C GLY A 246 19.16 -11.18 15.53
N THR A 247 18.93 -12.12 16.43
CA THR A 247 20.07 -12.92 16.90
C THR A 247 20.67 -13.44 15.62
N HIS A 248 21.94 -13.14 15.36
CA HIS A 248 22.65 -13.61 14.18
C HIS A 248 22.48 -15.13 14.07
N ALA A 249 21.42 -15.56 13.39
CA ALA A 249 21.34 -16.89 12.83
C ALA A 249 22.29 -16.80 11.65
N GLN A 250 23.41 -17.52 11.74
CA GLN A 250 24.27 -17.77 10.59
C GLN A 250 23.35 -18.08 9.41
N SER A 251 23.28 -17.15 8.45
CA SER A 251 22.38 -17.37 7.34
C SER A 251 22.96 -18.50 6.51
N LEU A 252 22.10 -19.35 5.94
CA LEU A 252 22.54 -20.41 5.03
C LEU A 252 23.29 -19.86 3.80
N ALA A 253 23.33 -18.53 3.62
CA ALA A 253 24.21 -17.85 2.67
C ALA A 253 25.70 -18.01 3.03
N GLU A 254 26.06 -18.10 4.31
CA GLU A 254 27.42 -18.45 4.77
C GLU A 254 27.80 -19.90 4.40
N LEU A 255 26.82 -20.73 4.04
CA LEU A 255 26.97 -22.11 3.57
C LEU A 255 26.65 -22.30 2.07
N GLY A 256 26.46 -21.21 1.31
CA GLY A 256 26.28 -21.24 -0.14
C GLY A 256 24.85 -21.49 -0.64
N VAL A 257 23.83 -21.40 0.21
CA VAL A 257 22.41 -21.46 -0.21
C VAL A 257 21.92 -20.04 -0.49
N LEU A 258 21.58 -19.75 -1.74
CA LEU A 258 21.29 -18.40 -2.24
C LEU A 258 19.85 -17.90 -2.00
N ASP A 259 18.97 -18.69 -1.39
CA ASP A 259 17.59 -18.27 -1.15
C ASP A 259 17.32 -18.11 0.35
N GLU A 260 17.48 -16.88 0.85
CA GLU A 260 17.02 -16.51 2.20
C GLU A 260 15.48 -16.43 2.20
N TRP A 261 14.84 -17.58 2.44
CA TRP A 261 13.43 -17.72 2.82
C TRP A 261 13.21 -17.28 4.28
N THR A 262 13.81 -16.17 4.70
CA THR A 262 13.65 -15.67 6.06
C THR A 262 12.30 -14.97 6.17
N SER A 263 11.30 -15.72 6.65
CA SER A 263 10.07 -15.13 7.17
C SER A 263 10.34 -14.59 8.57
N GLU A 264 9.97 -13.35 8.82
CA GLU A 264 10.10 -12.69 10.11
C GLU A 264 8.73 -12.30 10.65
N ARG A 265 8.54 -12.39 11.97
CA ARG A 265 7.31 -11.92 12.62
C ARG A 265 7.52 -10.49 13.09
N TRP A 266 6.75 -9.55 12.55
CA TRP A 266 6.82 -8.13 12.88
C TRP A 266 5.56 -7.70 13.62
N TRP A 267 5.70 -6.73 14.52
CA TRP A 267 4.58 -6.14 15.25
C TRP A 267 4.26 -4.76 14.70
N PHE A 268 3.05 -4.58 14.19
CA PHE A 268 2.60 -3.32 13.60
C PHE A 268 1.70 -2.52 14.56
N GLU A 269 1.76 -1.20 14.43
CA GLU A 269 0.87 -0.28 15.15
C GLU A 269 -0.62 -0.43 14.77
N SER A 270 -1.50 0.20 15.55
CA SER A 270 -2.97 0.13 15.40
C SER A 270 -3.57 0.73 14.13
N ARG A 271 -2.77 1.43 13.33
CA ARG A 271 -3.26 2.21 12.19
C ARG A 271 -3.44 1.38 10.91
N VAL A 272 -2.99 0.12 10.89
CA VAL A 272 -3.02 -0.70 9.67
C VAL A 272 -4.40 -1.28 9.42
N PRO A 273 -5.08 -0.96 8.29
CA PRO A 273 -6.42 -1.45 8.03
C PRO A 273 -6.39 -2.79 7.27
N ASN A 274 -7.08 -3.81 7.79
CA ASN A 274 -7.46 -5.05 7.06
C ASN A 274 -6.35 -5.69 6.22
N LEU A 275 -5.21 -5.96 6.86
CA LEU A 275 -4.02 -6.54 6.24
C LEU A 275 -4.25 -7.99 5.80
N THR A 276 -3.75 -8.34 4.61
CA THR A 276 -3.83 -9.67 3.98
C THR A 276 -2.51 -10.10 3.38
N ASP A 277 -2.40 -11.39 3.06
CA ASP A 277 -1.25 -12.07 2.42
C ASP A 277 -0.95 -11.60 0.98
N LEU A 278 -1.81 -10.76 0.42
CA LEU A 278 -1.62 -10.14 -0.88
C LEU A 278 -1.00 -8.74 -0.79
N ASP A 279 -0.89 -8.19 0.43
CA ASP A 279 -0.35 -6.86 0.67
C ASP A 279 1.17 -6.88 0.89
N TRP A 280 1.81 -5.72 0.76
CA TRP A 280 3.26 -5.59 0.92
C TRP A 280 3.67 -4.25 1.53
N PHE A 281 4.91 -4.19 2.00
CA PHE A 281 5.54 -3.07 2.68
C PHE A 281 6.86 -2.70 2.01
N LEU A 282 7.22 -1.42 2.05
CA LEU A 282 8.54 -0.93 1.71
C LEU A 282 9.24 -0.45 2.98
N ASP A 283 10.39 -1.04 3.30
CA ASP A 283 11.33 -0.49 4.28
C ASP A 283 11.97 0.75 3.68
N ILE A 284 11.61 1.92 4.22
CA ILE A 284 12.02 3.22 3.67
C ILE A 284 13.54 3.39 3.77
N ASN A 285 14.15 2.88 4.82
CA ASN A 285 15.58 3.09 5.09
C ASN A 285 16.45 2.14 4.26
N ARG A 286 16.00 0.90 4.07
CA ARG A 286 16.76 -0.13 3.35
C ARG A 286 16.35 -0.26 1.88
N ASN A 287 15.24 0.37 1.47
CA ASN A 287 14.60 0.20 0.17
C ASN A 287 14.31 -1.28 -0.17
N ILE A 288 13.92 -2.06 0.85
CA ILE A 288 13.61 -3.49 0.72
C ILE A 288 12.09 -3.67 0.76
N ARG A 289 11.56 -4.48 -0.16
CA ARG A 289 10.15 -4.82 -0.19
C ARG A 289 9.88 -6.12 0.58
N TRP A 290 8.86 -6.09 1.41
CA TRP A 290 8.41 -7.19 2.26
C TRP A 290 6.97 -7.51 1.94
N LYS A 291 6.63 -8.79 1.80
CA LYS A 291 5.26 -9.24 1.55
C LYS A 291 4.69 -9.85 2.81
N ALA A 292 3.44 -9.53 3.13
CA ALA A 292 2.71 -10.26 4.17
C ALA A 292 2.47 -11.71 3.73
N VAL A 293 2.69 -12.66 4.64
CA VAL A 293 2.45 -14.09 4.41
C VAL A 293 1.29 -14.57 5.26
N ASP A 294 1.25 -14.12 6.50
CA ASP A 294 0.22 -14.53 7.46
C ASP A 294 -0.09 -13.38 8.43
N THR A 295 -1.33 -13.33 8.89
CA THR A 295 -1.85 -12.25 9.74
C THR A 295 -2.60 -12.81 10.95
N ASP A 296 -1.99 -12.68 12.12
CA ASP A 296 -2.65 -12.99 13.39
C ASP A 296 -3.33 -11.72 13.91
N LYS A 297 -4.66 -11.69 13.85
CA LYS A 297 -5.46 -10.69 14.56
C LYS A 297 -5.46 -11.00 16.06
N MET A 298 -4.44 -10.54 16.76
CA MET A 298 -4.46 -10.46 18.22
C MET A 298 -5.06 -9.12 18.63
N ALA A 299 -6.26 -9.12 19.21
CA ALA A 299 -6.77 -7.99 19.98
C ALA A 299 -6.76 -8.33 21.47
N PRO A 300 -5.65 -8.15 22.20
CA PRO A 300 -5.71 -8.06 23.65
C PRO A 300 -6.26 -6.69 24.03
N GLN A 301 -7.26 -6.65 24.92
CA GLN A 301 -7.62 -5.41 25.62
C GLN A 301 -6.35 -4.85 26.28
N ASP A 302 -6.11 -3.54 26.13
CA ASP A 302 -4.99 -2.78 26.72
C ASP A 302 -3.62 -2.83 26.01
N VAL A 303 -3.56 -3.02 24.68
CA VAL A 303 -2.30 -2.91 23.89
C VAL A 303 -2.43 -1.94 22.72
N THR A 304 -1.43 -1.07 22.54
CA THR A 304 -1.32 -0.10 21.42
C THR A 304 -0.81 -0.71 20.10
N LEU A 305 -0.64 -2.04 20.04
CA LEU A 305 -0.21 -2.82 18.88
C LEU A 305 -1.39 -3.70 18.45
N SER A 306 -1.65 -3.78 17.15
CA SER A 306 -2.90 -4.41 16.66
C SER A 306 -2.70 -5.61 15.74
N TRP A 307 -1.53 -5.74 15.10
CA TRP A 307 -1.27 -6.83 14.16
C TRP A 307 0.08 -7.48 14.44
N ASP A 308 0.04 -8.80 14.59
CA ASP A 308 1.18 -9.68 14.44
C ASP A 308 1.20 -10.16 12.99
N VAL A 309 2.25 -9.82 12.25
CA VAL A 309 2.30 -10.10 10.81
C VAL A 309 3.58 -10.86 10.51
N THR A 310 3.44 -12.02 9.90
CA THR A 310 4.58 -12.73 9.33
C THR A 310 4.85 -12.15 7.95
N VAL A 311 6.04 -11.59 7.75
CA VAL A 311 6.49 -11.01 6.49
C VAL A 311 7.64 -11.81 5.92
N ARG A 312 7.81 -11.78 4.59
CA ARG A 312 9.00 -12.31 3.90
C ARG A 312 9.50 -11.31 2.88
N LYS A 313 10.77 -11.38 2.49
CA LYS A 313 11.29 -10.58 1.38
C LYS A 313 10.55 -10.91 0.09
N VAL A 314 10.22 -9.87 -0.69
CA VAL A 314 9.66 -10.02 -2.04
C VAL A 314 10.71 -10.69 -2.94
N GLN A 315 10.27 -11.69 -3.70
CA GLN A 315 11.14 -12.51 -4.54
C GLN A 315 11.18 -11.99 -5.99
N ASP A 316 12.22 -12.33 -6.74
CA ASP A 316 12.44 -11.86 -8.11
C ASP A 316 11.31 -12.24 -9.08
N PHE A 317 10.67 -13.39 -8.86
CA PHE A 317 9.53 -13.83 -9.67
C PHE A 317 8.24 -13.03 -9.37
N GLU A 318 8.17 -12.28 -8.27
CA GLU A 318 7.01 -11.43 -7.93
C GLU A 318 7.07 -10.07 -8.64
N GLN A 319 7.26 -10.11 -9.96
CA GLN A 319 7.44 -8.93 -10.81
C GLN A 319 6.36 -7.87 -10.61
N ARG A 320 5.13 -8.29 -10.28
CA ARG A 320 4.03 -7.39 -9.92
C ARG A 320 4.34 -6.41 -8.79
N ILE A 321 4.99 -6.86 -7.72
CA ILE A 321 5.36 -6.00 -6.59
C ILE A 321 6.63 -5.21 -6.95
N LEU A 322 7.54 -5.84 -7.67
CA LEU A 322 8.81 -5.23 -8.03
C LEU A 322 8.67 -4.04 -9.00
N LYS A 323 7.72 -4.12 -9.92
CA LYS A 323 7.43 -3.06 -10.90
C LYS A 323 6.55 -1.94 -10.37
N TYR A 324 5.86 -2.13 -9.24
CA TYR A 324 4.98 -1.09 -8.72
C TYR A 324 5.79 0.13 -8.24
N PRO A 325 5.45 1.36 -8.66
CA PRO A 325 6.20 2.54 -8.26
C PRO A 325 6.11 2.77 -6.74
N ALA A 326 7.28 2.68 -6.09
CA ALA A 326 7.49 2.91 -4.66
C ALA A 326 7.33 4.40 -4.32
#